data_AF-A0A2V9TL58-F1
#
_entry.id   AF-A0A2V9TL58-F1
#
_cell.length_a   1.000
_cell.length_b   1.000
_cell.length_c   1.000
_cell.angle_alpha   90.00
_cell.angle_beta   90.00
_cell.angle_gamma   90.00
#
_symmetry.space_group_name_H-M   'P 1'
#
loop_
_entity.id
_entity.type
_entity.pdbx_description
1 polymer ?
#
loop_
_entity_poly.entity_id
_entity_poly.type
_entity_poly.pdbx_seq_one_letter_code
_entity_poly.pdbx_strand_id
1 'polypeptide(L)'
;MAHGALFLTYNQQGGPRGEGKAESVNYLMLMEQHKLGSGTLLFRQMFSAESLTSPHPGFPELFQTGETYHGHPLIDHQHPHNVFAELSMLYTVPVTERISWLFYGGPSAEPALGPVTYIHRESASENPAAPLSHHLQDSTHTSFGVVTTGFVIDRFKIEGSAFNGHEP
;
A
#
# COMPACT_ATOMS: atom_id res chain seq x y z
N MET A 1 2.12 -13.67 -11.01
CA MET A 1 3.40 -13.30 -10.35
C MET A 1 3.17 -13.33 -8.86
N ALA A 2 4.16 -13.75 -8.07
CA ALA A 2 4.16 -13.61 -6.63
C ALA A 2 5.50 -13.00 -6.20
N HIS A 3 5.47 -12.08 -5.25
CA HIS A 3 6.67 -11.54 -4.61
C HIS A 3 6.33 -11.09 -3.18
N GLY A 4 7.33 -10.94 -2.34
CA GLY A 4 7.12 -10.58 -0.94
C GLY A 4 8.44 -10.41 -0.22
N ALA A 5 8.37 -9.90 1.00
CA ALA A 5 9.52 -9.74 1.88
C ALA A 5 9.16 -10.19 3.30
N LEU A 6 10.16 -10.65 4.04
CA LEU A 6 10.09 -10.99 5.45
C LEU A 6 11.39 -10.51 6.10
N PHE A 7 11.26 -9.51 6.95
CA PHE A 7 12.31 -9.07 7.84
C PHE A 7 12.03 -9.58 9.26
N LEU A 8 13.09 -9.91 9.98
CA LEU A 8 13.06 -10.24 11.40
C LEU A 8 14.10 -9.36 12.08
N THR A 9 13.65 -8.40 12.86
CA THR A 9 14.50 -7.34 13.41
C THR A 9 14.28 -7.18 14.91
N TYR A 10 15.24 -6.53 15.56
CA TYR A 10 15.09 -5.98 16.90
C TYR A 10 15.44 -4.50 16.84
N ASN A 11 14.46 -3.65 17.08
CA ASN A 11 14.54 -2.21 16.88
C ASN A 11 14.66 -1.51 18.24
N GLN A 12 15.79 -0.85 18.46
CA GLN A 12 16.12 -0.13 19.70
C GLN A 12 16.66 1.25 19.33
N GLN A 13 15.85 2.28 19.52
CA GLN A 13 16.20 3.66 19.14
C GLN A 13 16.62 4.51 20.34
N GLY A 14 16.34 4.02 21.56
CA GLY A 14 16.79 4.62 22.81
C GLY A 14 15.79 5.60 23.42
N GLY A 15 15.96 5.85 24.73
CA GLY A 15 15.04 6.67 25.52
C GLY A 15 13.65 6.04 25.70
N PRO A 16 12.74 6.71 26.43
CA PRO A 16 11.40 6.17 26.72
C PRO A 16 10.49 5.97 25.50
N ARG A 17 10.76 6.68 24.38
CA ARG A 17 9.96 6.61 23.14
C ARG A 17 10.47 5.57 22.13
N GLY A 18 11.72 5.13 22.29
CA GLY A 18 12.41 4.20 21.40
C GLY A 18 12.79 2.89 22.09
N GLU A 19 11.95 2.42 23.03
CA GLU A 19 12.17 1.15 23.75
C GLU A 19 12.26 -0.04 22.79
N GLY A 20 13.15 -0.98 23.09
CA GLY A 20 13.47 -2.11 22.23
C GLY A 20 12.29 -3.03 21.96
N LYS A 21 12.00 -3.32 20.69
CA LYS A 21 10.98 -4.27 20.29
C LYS A 21 11.48 -5.24 19.24
N ALA A 22 11.05 -6.50 19.32
CA ALA A 22 11.18 -7.44 18.23
C ALA A 22 10.10 -7.17 17.19
N GLU A 23 10.47 -7.19 15.92
CA GLU A 23 9.59 -6.77 14.83
C GLU A 23 9.73 -7.73 13.65
N SER A 24 8.65 -7.85 12.88
CA SER A 24 8.68 -8.58 11.64
C SER A 24 7.93 -7.83 10.56
N VAL A 25 8.65 -6.99 9.81
CA VAL A 25 8.08 -6.31 8.64
C VAL A 25 7.93 -7.34 7.52
N ASN A 26 6.70 -7.54 7.04
CA ASN A 26 6.42 -8.58 6.07
C ASN A 26 5.21 -8.26 5.18
N TYR A 27 5.31 -8.71 3.92
CA TYR A 27 4.20 -8.68 3.00
C TYR A 27 4.32 -9.77 1.93
N LEU A 28 3.18 -10.19 1.41
CA LEU A 28 3.06 -11.08 0.25
C LEU A 28 2.12 -10.44 -0.77
N MET A 29 2.63 -10.25 -1.97
CA MET A 29 1.92 -9.72 -3.12
C MET A 29 1.65 -10.83 -4.14
N LEU A 30 0.39 -10.99 -4.53
CA LEU A 30 -0.06 -11.92 -5.57
C LEU A 30 -0.73 -11.16 -6.70
N MET A 31 -0.33 -11.48 -7.93
CA MET A 31 -0.88 -10.91 -9.14
C MET A 31 -1.29 -12.01 -10.12
N GLU A 32 -2.53 -11.97 -10.57
CA GLU A 32 -3.10 -12.94 -11.47
C GLU A 32 -3.74 -12.25 -12.67
N GLN A 33 -3.29 -12.59 -13.87
CA GLN A 33 -3.72 -11.92 -15.09
C GLN A 33 -4.45 -12.90 -16.01
N HIS A 34 -5.64 -12.50 -16.45
CA HIS A 34 -6.50 -13.26 -17.35
C HIS A 34 -6.96 -12.43 -18.54
N LYS A 35 -7.25 -13.12 -19.64
CA LYS A 35 -8.00 -12.51 -20.75
C LYS A 35 -9.49 -12.56 -20.44
N LEU A 36 -10.18 -11.45 -20.68
CA LEU A 36 -11.63 -11.35 -20.56
C LEU A 36 -12.15 -10.56 -21.77
N GLY A 37 -12.76 -11.27 -22.72
CA GLY A 37 -13.16 -10.69 -24.01
C GLY A 37 -11.96 -10.11 -24.76
N SER A 38 -12.08 -8.88 -25.25
CA SER A 38 -10.97 -8.12 -25.85
C SER A 38 -10.01 -7.52 -24.82
N GLY A 39 -10.38 -7.52 -23.55
CA GLY A 39 -9.63 -6.90 -22.47
C GLY A 39 -8.70 -7.85 -21.72
N THR A 40 -8.02 -7.28 -20.73
CA THR A 40 -7.15 -7.99 -19.80
C THR A 40 -7.57 -7.62 -18.38
N LEU A 41 -7.87 -8.64 -17.58
CA LEU A 41 -8.20 -8.52 -16.17
C LEU A 41 -6.97 -8.90 -15.35
N LEU A 42 -6.62 -8.08 -14.37
CA LEU A 42 -5.53 -8.30 -13.43
C LEU A 42 -6.11 -8.22 -12.02
N PHE A 43 -5.97 -9.28 -11.25
CA PHE A 43 -6.22 -9.27 -9.80
C PHE A 43 -4.92 -8.95 -9.08
N ARG A 44 -4.97 -8.06 -8.09
CA ARG A 44 -3.85 -7.72 -7.19
C ARG A 44 -4.27 -7.94 -5.75
N GLN A 45 -3.40 -8.57 -4.99
CA GLN A 45 -3.64 -8.88 -3.59
C GLN A 45 -2.35 -8.65 -2.81
N MET A 46 -2.44 -7.96 -1.67
CA MET A 46 -1.34 -7.75 -0.74
C MET A 46 -1.78 -8.15 0.66
N PHE A 47 -1.02 -9.08 1.25
CA PHE A 47 -1.27 -9.59 2.59
C PHE A 47 -0.10 -9.31 3.52
N SER A 48 -0.37 -9.08 4.79
CA SER A 48 0.65 -8.99 5.84
C SER A 48 0.21 -9.72 7.10
N ALA A 49 1.17 -10.31 7.81
CA ALA A 49 0.97 -10.87 9.14
C ALA A 49 1.36 -9.88 10.25
N GLU A 50 1.85 -8.68 9.91
CA GLU A 50 2.36 -7.71 10.89
C GLU A 50 1.34 -7.38 11.98
N SER A 51 0.11 -7.07 11.62
CA SER A 51 -0.96 -6.74 12.57
C SER A 51 -1.29 -7.89 13.54
N LEU A 52 -0.89 -9.13 13.24
CA LEU A 52 -1.05 -10.29 14.12
C LEU A 52 0.10 -10.46 15.12
N THR A 53 1.27 -9.88 14.81
CA THR A 53 2.51 -10.03 15.59
C THR A 53 3.01 -8.73 16.20
N SER A 54 2.49 -7.59 15.74
CA SER A 54 2.99 -6.26 16.07
C SER A 54 2.71 -5.91 17.54
N PRO A 55 3.67 -5.30 18.23
CA PRO A 55 3.46 -4.78 19.57
C PRO A 55 2.58 -3.52 19.50
N HIS A 56 1.55 -3.44 20.33
CA HIS A 56 0.73 -2.23 20.43
C HIS A 56 1.52 -1.07 21.10
N PRO A 57 1.38 0.20 20.66
CA PRO A 57 0.54 0.71 19.57
C PRO A 57 1.18 0.63 18.17
N GLY A 58 2.38 0.06 18.06
CA GLY A 58 3.15 -0.06 16.85
C GLY A 58 4.64 -0.31 17.13
N PHE A 59 5.42 -0.31 16.06
CA PHE A 59 6.88 -0.40 16.05
C PHE A 59 7.49 0.96 16.41
N PRO A 60 8.55 1.06 17.22
CA PRO A 60 9.20 2.34 17.47
C PRO A 60 9.78 2.91 16.17
N GLU A 61 9.47 4.16 15.87
CA GLU A 61 10.05 4.89 14.75
C GLU A 61 10.09 6.37 15.11
N LEU A 62 11.18 6.80 15.75
CA LEU A 62 11.29 8.17 16.27
C LEU A 62 11.06 9.19 15.15
N PHE A 63 10.31 10.26 15.47
CA PHE A 63 9.86 11.31 14.55
C PHE A 63 8.78 10.89 13.55
N GLN A 64 8.33 9.64 13.55
CA GLN A 64 7.21 9.22 12.71
C GLN A 64 5.91 9.87 13.18
N THR A 65 5.10 10.27 12.22
CA THR A 65 3.76 10.83 12.44
C THR A 65 2.83 10.41 11.31
N GLY A 66 1.55 10.26 11.63
CA GLY A 66 0.52 9.80 10.67
C GLY A 66 -0.31 8.70 11.32
N GLU A 67 -1.47 8.41 10.75
CA GLU A 67 -2.41 7.42 11.27
C GLU A 67 -2.85 7.62 12.74
N THR A 68 -3.73 6.73 13.20
CA THR A 68 -4.20 6.72 14.58
C THR A 68 -4.28 5.31 15.13
N TYR A 69 -4.01 5.16 16.43
CA TYR A 69 -4.28 3.94 17.17
C TYR A 69 -5.33 4.22 18.25
N HIS A 70 -6.47 3.54 18.16
CA HIS A 70 -7.66 3.82 18.98
C HIS A 70 -8.09 5.31 18.98
N GLY A 71 -8.00 5.98 17.83
CA GLY A 71 -8.35 7.40 17.67
C GLY A 71 -7.33 8.38 18.25
N HIS A 72 -6.20 7.89 18.76
CA HIS A 72 -5.07 8.72 19.18
C HIS A 72 -4.00 8.75 18.08
N PRO A 73 -3.45 9.93 17.74
CA PRO A 73 -2.38 10.03 16.76
C PRO A 73 -1.19 9.15 17.13
N LEU A 74 -0.64 8.42 16.16
CA LEU A 74 0.64 7.75 16.34
C LEU A 74 1.77 8.79 16.20
N ILE A 75 2.63 8.82 17.21
CA ILE A 75 3.80 9.69 17.25
C ILE A 75 4.97 8.84 17.72
N ASP A 76 6.09 8.91 16.99
CA ASP A 76 7.27 8.09 17.20
C ASP A 76 7.02 6.58 17.04
N HIS A 77 5.95 6.22 16.34
CA HIS A 77 5.56 4.84 16.09
C HIS A 77 5.07 4.65 14.66
N GLN A 78 5.41 3.50 14.09
CA GLN A 78 4.89 3.02 12.82
C GLN A 78 3.82 1.95 13.08
N HIS A 79 2.66 2.12 12.46
CA HIS A 79 1.60 1.11 12.50
C HIS A 79 2.02 -0.13 11.68
N PRO A 80 1.50 -1.32 12.03
CA PRO A 80 1.67 -2.50 11.18
C PRO A 80 0.85 -2.38 9.90
N HIS A 81 1.28 -3.10 8.86
CA HIS A 81 0.43 -3.34 7.70
C HIS A 81 -0.85 -4.10 8.09
N ASN A 82 -1.95 -3.70 7.45
CA ASN A 82 -3.21 -4.43 7.52
C ASN A 82 -3.06 -5.84 6.96
N VAL A 83 -3.84 -6.79 7.51
CA VAL A 83 -3.87 -8.16 6.98
C VAL A 83 -4.20 -8.19 5.48
N PHE A 84 -5.08 -7.29 5.05
CA PHE A 84 -5.44 -7.06 3.65
C PHE A 84 -5.06 -5.63 3.26
N ALA A 85 -3.81 -5.43 2.87
CA ALA A 85 -3.33 -4.13 2.39
C ALA A 85 -3.86 -3.82 0.98
N GLU A 86 -3.97 -4.83 0.11
CA GLU A 86 -4.56 -4.68 -1.22
C GLU A 86 -5.46 -5.87 -1.54
N LEU A 87 -6.65 -5.59 -2.06
CA LEU A 87 -7.54 -6.56 -2.67
C LEU A 87 -8.30 -5.84 -3.78
N SER A 88 -7.76 -5.89 -4.99
CA SER A 88 -8.19 -5.05 -6.10
C SER A 88 -8.21 -5.81 -7.43
N MET A 89 -8.90 -5.23 -8.40
CA MET A 89 -8.82 -5.66 -9.80
C MET A 89 -8.59 -4.46 -10.72
N LEU A 90 -7.83 -4.68 -11.80
CA LEU A 90 -7.67 -3.78 -12.92
C LEU A 90 -8.20 -4.47 -14.18
N TYR A 91 -9.14 -3.85 -14.86
CA TYR A 91 -9.62 -4.27 -16.17
C TYR A 91 -9.25 -3.21 -17.21
N THR A 92 -8.49 -3.63 -18.23
CA THR A 92 -8.09 -2.76 -19.34
C THR A 92 -8.67 -3.29 -20.64
N VAL A 93 -9.38 -2.43 -21.37
CA VAL A 93 -10.08 -2.78 -22.61
C VAL A 93 -9.60 -1.89 -23.75
N PRO A 94 -9.06 -2.46 -24.85
CA PRO A 94 -8.81 -1.67 -26.05
C PRO A 94 -10.14 -1.24 -26.66
N VAL A 95 -10.33 0.08 -26.81
CA VAL A 95 -11.49 0.68 -27.48
C VAL A 95 -11.17 0.92 -28.96
N THR A 96 -9.93 1.34 -29.24
CA THR A 96 -9.37 1.48 -30.60
C THR A 96 -7.91 1.05 -30.58
N GLU A 97 -7.21 1.14 -31.72
CA GLU A 97 -5.77 0.89 -31.79
C GLU A 97 -4.92 1.84 -30.92
N ARG A 98 -5.47 3.00 -30.53
CA ARG A 98 -4.74 4.03 -29.76
C ARG A 98 -5.35 4.35 -28.41
N ILE A 99 -6.55 3.85 -28.12
CA ILE A 99 -7.30 4.20 -26.91
C ILE A 99 -7.64 2.92 -26.16
N SER A 100 -7.26 2.86 -24.89
CA SER A 100 -7.71 1.85 -23.95
C SER A 100 -8.49 2.50 -22.81
N TRP A 101 -9.62 1.92 -22.45
CA TRP A 101 -10.34 2.25 -21.23
C TRP A 101 -9.80 1.40 -20.08
N LEU A 102 -9.69 1.99 -18.89
CA LEU A 102 -9.30 1.30 -17.68
C LEU A 102 -10.38 1.45 -16.60
N PHE A 103 -10.61 0.36 -15.88
CA PHE A 103 -11.39 0.33 -14.66
C PHE A 103 -10.57 -0.39 -13.59
N TYR A 104 -10.38 0.24 -12.45
CA TYR A 104 -9.64 -0.31 -11.32
C TYR A 104 -10.38 -0.07 -10.03
N GLY A 105 -10.26 -0.98 -9.07
CA GLY A 105 -10.81 -0.76 -7.75
C GLY A 105 -10.94 -2.03 -6.93
N GLY A 106 -11.40 -1.85 -5.70
CA GLY A 106 -11.57 -2.93 -4.75
C GLY A 106 -11.89 -2.43 -3.35
N PRO A 107 -12.23 -3.35 -2.42
CA PRO A 107 -12.44 -3.02 -1.03
C PRO A 107 -11.21 -2.37 -0.37
N SER A 108 -9.99 -2.78 -0.72
CA SER A 108 -8.73 -2.14 -0.32
C SER A 108 -7.84 -1.96 -1.54
N ALA A 109 -7.43 -0.74 -1.86
CA ALA A 109 -6.72 -0.44 -3.09
C ALA A 109 -6.00 0.92 -3.03
N GLU A 110 -5.13 1.14 -4.01
CA GLU A 110 -4.41 2.40 -4.23
C GLU A 110 -5.17 3.32 -5.21
N PRO A 111 -5.75 4.46 -4.78
CA PRO A 111 -6.36 5.43 -5.68
C PRO A 111 -5.29 6.10 -6.55
N ALA A 112 -5.69 6.72 -7.66
CA ALA A 112 -4.82 7.50 -8.53
C ALA A 112 -4.43 8.86 -7.91
N LEU A 113 -3.81 8.81 -6.73
CA LEU A 113 -3.33 9.94 -5.95
C LEU A 113 -2.03 9.55 -5.23
N GLY A 114 -1.03 10.42 -5.33
CA GLY A 114 0.27 10.21 -4.72
C GLY A 114 1.26 9.46 -5.62
N PRO A 115 2.52 9.34 -5.17
CA PRO A 115 3.52 8.51 -5.82
C PRO A 115 3.30 7.03 -5.47
N VAL A 116 3.96 6.15 -6.23
CA VAL A 116 4.07 4.73 -5.89
C VAL A 116 4.55 4.56 -4.44
N THR A 117 3.92 3.66 -3.68
CA THR A 117 4.30 3.46 -2.28
C THR A 117 5.78 3.12 -2.09
N TYR A 118 6.38 3.54 -0.97
CA TYR A 118 7.79 3.27 -0.69
C TYR A 118 8.17 1.79 -0.79
N ILE A 119 7.29 0.86 -0.42
CA ILE A 119 7.54 -0.60 -0.43
C ILE A 119 7.77 -1.13 -1.85
N HIS A 120 7.22 -0.46 -2.85
CA HIS A 120 7.40 -0.83 -4.26
C HIS A 120 8.58 -0.10 -4.91
N ARG A 121 9.33 0.72 -4.17
CA ARG A 121 10.50 1.43 -4.68
C ARG A 121 11.75 0.60 -4.42
N GLU A 122 12.57 0.42 -5.45
CA GLU A 122 13.85 -0.30 -5.35
C GLU A 122 14.76 0.26 -4.24
N SER A 123 14.71 1.55 -3.97
CA SER A 123 15.47 2.20 -2.89
C SER A 123 15.09 1.74 -1.48
N ALA A 124 13.94 1.06 -1.31
CA ALA A 124 13.47 0.56 -0.02
C ALA A 124 13.61 -0.97 0.12
N SER A 125 14.12 -1.68 -0.89
CA SER A 125 14.08 -3.15 -0.96
C SER A 125 14.75 -3.85 0.23
N GLU A 126 15.78 -3.24 0.81
CA GLU A 126 16.56 -3.79 1.93
C GLU A 126 16.40 -2.97 3.23
N ASN A 127 15.43 -2.04 3.28
CA ASN A 127 15.18 -1.21 4.45
C ASN A 127 13.79 -1.52 5.04
N PRO A 128 13.72 -2.18 6.21
CA PRO A 128 12.45 -2.49 6.85
C PRO A 128 11.76 -1.27 7.48
N ALA A 129 12.45 -0.14 7.64
CA ALA A 129 11.87 1.07 8.22
C ALA A 129 11.10 1.89 7.17
N ALA A 130 9.97 2.47 7.59
CA ALA A 130 9.21 3.36 6.73
C ALA A 130 9.97 4.70 6.59
N PRO A 131 9.97 5.33 5.40
CA PRO A 131 10.41 6.70 5.31
C PRO A 131 9.53 7.60 6.19
N LEU A 132 10.13 8.53 6.94
CA LEU A 132 9.39 9.51 7.77
C LEU A 132 8.40 10.36 6.96
N SER A 133 8.58 10.44 5.64
CA SER A 133 7.66 11.16 4.74
C SER A 133 6.52 10.31 4.19
N HIS A 134 6.43 9.02 4.54
CA HIS A 134 5.47 8.07 3.95
C HIS A 134 4.03 8.56 4.11
N HIS A 135 3.64 8.89 5.35
CA HIS A 135 2.31 9.40 5.68
C HIS A 135 1.96 10.75 5.03
N LEU A 136 2.96 11.47 4.51
CA LEU A 136 2.75 12.74 3.82
C LEU A 136 2.71 12.60 2.29
N GLN A 137 3.34 11.55 1.75
CA GLN A 137 3.52 11.39 0.30
C GLN A 137 2.56 10.35 -0.26
N ASP A 138 2.47 9.18 0.37
CA ASP A 138 1.84 7.98 -0.17
C ASP A 138 0.91 7.29 0.85
N SER A 139 0.34 8.03 1.80
CA SER A 139 -0.62 7.49 2.77
C SER A 139 -1.88 6.91 2.13
N THR A 140 -2.26 7.40 0.94
CA THR A 140 -3.42 6.88 0.23
C THR A 140 -3.20 5.50 -0.39
N HIS A 141 -1.98 4.96 -0.36
CA HIS A 141 -1.65 3.65 -0.96
C HIS A 141 -2.59 2.53 -0.51
N THR A 142 -3.02 2.54 0.75
CA THR A 142 -4.08 1.66 1.25
C THR A 142 -5.31 2.49 1.58
N SER A 143 -6.25 2.58 0.64
CA SER A 143 -7.54 3.24 0.86
C SER A 143 -8.69 2.24 0.76
N PHE A 144 -9.75 2.47 1.52
CA PHE A 144 -10.95 1.62 1.46
C PHE A 144 -11.95 2.08 0.41
N GLY A 145 -12.55 1.12 -0.30
CA GLY A 145 -13.63 1.37 -1.26
C GLY A 145 -13.20 2.25 -2.42
N VAL A 146 -12.11 1.87 -3.09
CA VAL A 146 -11.58 2.64 -4.23
C VAL A 146 -12.28 2.23 -5.52
N VAL A 147 -12.65 3.22 -6.32
CA VAL A 147 -13.03 3.07 -7.72
C VAL A 147 -12.26 4.09 -8.53
N THR A 148 -11.52 3.60 -9.52
CA THR A 148 -10.73 4.39 -10.46
C THR A 148 -11.16 4.04 -11.88
N THR A 149 -11.32 5.05 -12.73
CA THR A 149 -11.55 4.85 -14.16
C THR A 149 -10.78 5.88 -14.95
N GLY A 150 -10.46 5.56 -16.19
CA GLY A 150 -9.70 6.45 -17.05
C GLY A 150 -9.49 5.92 -18.45
N PHE A 151 -8.61 6.61 -19.18
CA PHE A 151 -8.20 6.25 -20.51
C PHE A 151 -6.69 6.35 -20.66
N VAL A 152 -6.11 5.40 -21.39
CA VAL A 152 -4.78 5.51 -21.97
C VAL A 152 -4.96 5.87 -23.44
N ILE A 153 -4.42 7.01 -23.85
CA ILE A 153 -4.45 7.54 -25.21
C ILE A 153 -3.00 7.62 -25.69
N ASP A 154 -2.60 6.64 -26.49
CA ASP A 154 -1.21 6.47 -26.95
C ASP A 154 -0.23 6.45 -25.77
N ARG A 155 0.47 7.57 -25.49
CA ARG A 155 1.44 7.72 -24.41
C ARG A 155 0.92 8.43 -23.17
N PHE A 156 -0.32 8.90 -23.19
CA PHE A 156 -0.91 9.69 -22.11
C PHE A 156 -1.93 8.85 -21.35
N LYS A 157 -1.90 8.93 -20.02
CA LYS A 157 -2.91 8.32 -19.14
C LYS A 157 -3.64 9.44 -18.41
N ILE A 158 -4.97 9.41 -18.45
CA ILE A 158 -5.84 10.29 -17.68
C ILE A 158 -6.78 9.41 -16.89
N GLU A 159 -6.77 9.54 -15.57
CA GLU A 159 -7.59 8.74 -14.67
C GLU A 159 -8.06 9.59 -13.49
N GLY A 160 -9.14 9.15 -12.86
CA GLY A 160 -9.69 9.75 -11.65
C GLY A 160 -10.22 8.68 -10.72
N SER A 161 -10.15 8.96 -9.42
CA SER A 161 -10.55 8.01 -8.38
C SER A 161 -11.55 8.62 -7.40
N ALA A 162 -12.49 7.78 -6.93
CA ALA A 162 -13.29 8.01 -5.75
C ALA A 162 -12.91 6.96 -4.70
N PHE A 163 -12.71 7.37 -3.45
CA PHE A 163 -12.26 6.49 -2.37
C PHE A 163 -12.62 7.11 -1.01
N ASN A 164 -12.60 6.29 0.04
CA ASN A 164 -12.69 6.79 1.41
C ASN A 164 -11.31 7.28 1.84
N GLY A 165 -11.14 8.60 1.98
CA GLY A 165 -9.86 9.22 2.33
C GLY A 165 -9.51 9.18 3.82
N HIS A 166 -10.11 8.28 4.61
CA HIS A 166 -9.63 8.02 5.96
C HIS A 166 -8.51 6.98 5.85
N GLU A 167 -7.37 7.26 6.46
CA GLU A 167 -6.33 6.26 6.67
C GLU A 167 -6.91 5.09 7.49
N PRO A 168 -6.57 3.83 7.15
CA PRO A 168 -7.09 2.64 7.81
C PRO A 168 -6.91 2.56 9.33
#